data_AF-A0A519Z032-F1
#
_entry.id   AF-A0A519Z032-F1
#
_cell.length_a   1.000
_cell.length_b   1.000
_cell.length_c   1.000
_cell.angle_alpha   90.00
_cell.angle_beta   90.00
_cell.angle_gamma   90.00
#
_symmetry.space_group_name_H-M   'P 1'
#
loop_
_entity.id
_entity.type
_entity.pdbx_description
1 polymer ?
#
loop_
_entity_poly.entity_id
_entity_poly.type
_entity_poly.pdbx_seq_one_letter_code
_entity_poly.pdbx_strand_id
1 'polypeptide(L)' 'MKLIRWGAADQEKIGVIINDISYDVSAFGGDYNEQFFADNGLERLE' A
#
# COMPACT_ATOMS: atom_id res chain seq x y z
N MET A 1 -3.39 -11.16 -1.79
CA MET A 1 -3.35 -9.69 -1.74
C MET A 1 -2.39 -9.18 -2.82
N LYS A 2 -2.71 -8.05 -3.48
CA LYS A 2 -1.80 -7.34 -4.40
C LYS A 2 -1.57 -5.92 -3.87
N LEU A 3 -0.33 -5.46 -3.83
CA LEU A 3 0.00 -4.08 -3.51
C LEU A 3 -0.11 -3.23 -4.76
N ILE A 4 -0.73 -2.06 -4.66
CA ILE A 4 -0.90 -1.12 -5.77
C ILE A 4 -0.53 0.30 -5.35
N ARG A 5 -0.07 1.08 -6.33
CA ARG A 5 -0.06 2.54 -6.24
C ARG A 5 -1.12 3.09 -7.17
N TRP A 6 -1.86 4.10 -6.71
CA TRP A 6 -2.95 4.70 -7.46
C TRP A 6 -3.02 6.19 -7.20
N GLY A 7 -3.42 6.99 -8.20
CA GLY A 7 -3.48 8.44 -8.08
C GLY A 7 -2.88 9.15 -9.28
N ALA A 8 -2.72 10.46 -9.17
CA ALA A 8 -2.00 11.25 -10.17
C ALA A 8 -0.50 11.00 -10.05
N ALA A 9 0.24 11.21 -11.15
CA ALA A 9 1.70 11.25 -11.12
C ALA A 9 2.16 12.25 -10.03
N ASP A 10 3.15 11.87 -9.23
CA ASP A 10 3.65 12.63 -8.08
C ASP A 10 2.67 12.78 -6.89
N GLN A 11 1.47 12.22 -6.97
CA GLN A 11 0.49 12.15 -5.87
C GLN A 11 -0.05 10.72 -5.69
N GLU A 12 0.79 9.74 -6.02
CA GLU A 12 0.46 8.33 -5.89
C GLU A 12 0.24 7.98 -4.42
N LYS A 13 -0.79 7.18 -4.20
CA LYS A 13 -1.20 6.66 -2.91
C LYS A 13 -1.05 5.15 -2.93
N ILE A 14 -0.70 4.60 -1.77
CA ILE A 14 -0.65 3.16 -1.58
C ILE A 14 -2.06 2.58 -1.37
N GLY A 15 -2.29 1.41 -1.93
CA GLY A 15 -3.53 0.65 -1.83
C GLY A 15 -3.27 -0.85 -1.90
N VAL A 16 -4.26 -1.64 -1.49
CA VAL A 16 -4.21 -3.10 -1.61
C VAL A 16 -5.43 -3.65 -2.33
N ILE A 17 -5.26 -4.70 -3.12
CA ILE A 17 -6.35 -5.46 -3.72
C ILE A 17 -6.45 -6.82 -3.03
N ILE A 18 -7.62 -7.13 -2.50
CA ILE A 18 -7.96 -8.40 -1.84
C ILE A 18 -9.28 -8.88 -2.45
N ASN A 19 -9.29 -10.10 -3.01
CA ASN A 19 -10.48 -10.68 -3.67
C ASN A 19 -11.13 -9.73 -4.71
N ASP A 20 -10.30 -9.08 -5.53
CA ASP A 20 -10.69 -8.08 -6.53
C ASP A 20 -11.35 -6.79 -5.98
N ILE A 21 -11.32 -6.59 -4.66
CA ILE A 21 -11.74 -5.36 -4.00
C ILE A 21 -10.50 -4.50 -3.71
N SER A 22 -10.53 -3.24 -4.14
CA SER A 22 -9.48 -2.26 -3.88
C SER A 22 -9.74 -1.51 -2.58
N TYR A 23 -8.72 -1.46 -1.71
CA TYR A 23 -8.74 -0.75 -0.44
C TYR A 23 -7.69 0.36 -0.46
N ASP A 24 -8.09 1.55 -0.04
CA ASP A 24 -7.16 2.64 0.22
C ASP A 24 -6.48 2.43 1.59
N VAL A 25 -5.17 2.30 1.58
CA VAL A 25 -4.35 2.24 2.81
C VAL A 25 -3.39 3.44 2.89
N SER A 26 -3.66 4.49 2.11
CA SER A 26 -2.86 5.71 2.10
C SER A 26 -2.83 6.42 3.47
N ALA A 27 -3.88 6.24 4.26
CA ALA A 27 -3.98 6.76 5.62
C ALA A 27 -3.01 6.09 6.62
N PHE A 28 -2.46 4.93 6.28
CA PHE A 28 -1.53 4.20 7.17
C PHE A 28 -0.17 4.90 7.32
N GLY A 29 0.13 5.87 6.44
CA GLY A 29 1.36 6.65 6.48
C GLY A 29 2.56 5.82 6.03
N GLY A 30 3.07 6.14 4.84
CA GLY A 30 4.23 5.45 4.26
C GLY A 30 4.02 5.15 2.79
N ASP A 31 5.02 4.48 2.23
CA ASP A 31 5.03 4.02 0.85
C ASP A 31 5.55 2.58 0.81
N TYR A 32 5.24 1.85 -0.25
CA TYR A 32 5.81 0.53 -0.52
C TYR A 32 7.26 0.66 -0.99
N ASN A 33 8.14 1.06 -0.07
CA ASN A 33 9.59 1.20 -0.26
C ASN A 33 10.36 0.15 0.56
N GLU A 34 11.69 0.16 0.43
CA GLU A 34 12.57 -0.79 1.14
C GLU A 34 12.35 -0.78 2.66
N GLN A 35 12.11 0.40 3.25
CA GLN A 35 11.86 0.53 4.69
C GLN A 35 10.55 -0.16 5.11
N PHE A 36 9.49 -0.03 4.33
CA PHE A 36 8.22 -0.73 4.57
C PHE A 36 8.42 -2.25 4.55
N PHE A 37 9.16 -2.78 3.58
CA PHE A 37 9.43 -4.21 3.51
C PHE A 37 10.39 -4.69 4.60
N ALA A 38 11.35 -3.87 5.02
CA ALA A 38 12.28 -4.18 6.10
C ALA A 38 11.60 -4.20 7.49
N ASP A 39 10.55 -3.40 7.69
CA ASP A 39 9.82 -3.26 8.97
C ASP A 39 8.60 -4.19 9.06
N ASN A 40 8.59 -5.31 8.32
CA ASN A 40 7.44 -6.22 8.25
C ASN A 40 6.11 -5.52 7.88
N GLY A 41 6.16 -4.53 6.99
CA GLY A 41 5.00 -3.72 6.62
C GLY A 41 3.81 -4.53 6.07
N LEU A 42 4.06 -5.72 5.51
CA LEU A 42 3.00 -6.64 5.08
C LEU A 42 2.17 -7.18 6.26
N GLU A 43 2.81 -7.50 7.40
CA GLU A 43 2.11 -7.99 8.60
C GLU A 43 1.22 -6.89 9.22
N ARG A 44 1.55 -5.63 8.97
CA ARG A 44 0.74 -4.48 9.41
C ARG A 44 -0.54 -4.29 8.58
N LEU A 45 -0.69 -5.02 7.47
CA LEU A 45 -1.86 -4.97 6.58
C LEU A 45 -2.84 -6.15 6.80
N GLU A 46 -2.55 -7.06 7.73
CA GLU A 46 -3.45 -8.18 8.11
C GLU A 46 -4.63 -7.73 9.00
#